data_AF-A0A373G1C8-F1
#
_entry.id   AF-A0A373G1C8-F1
#
_cell.length_a   1.000
_cell.length_b   1.000
_cell.length_c   1.000
_cell.angle_alpha   90.00
_cell.angle_beta   90.00
_cell.angle_gamma   90.00
#
_symmetry.space_group_name_H-M   'P 1'
#
loop_
_entity.id
_entity.type
_entity.pdbx_description
1 polymer ?
#
loop_
_entity_poly.entity_id
_entity_poly.type
_entity_poly.pdbx_seq_one_letter_code
_entity_poly.pdbx_strand_id
1 'polypeptide(L)'
;MKKVFVSICIAGAALAMSSCRSVEKAISLSSINGEWNIIEVNGSKITPGESKSLPFIAFDTATGRVSGNSGCNRMMGSFDVNAKPGSLELTGMASTRMMCPDMTTENNVLNAFAQVKGYKKAGKDKVYLCNSSNRPVVVLQKKEADVKLSVLNGEWKIKEVNGEAIPSGMEKQPFIAFDVKKKTIHGNAGCNLINGGFETSTSNAKSISFPGVASTMMACPDMETEGKVLKAINEVKSFDVLSGGGIGLYDANGALVIVLEK
;
A
#
# COMPACT_ATOMS: atom_id res chain seq x y z
N MET A 1 -68.39 53.92 -10.50
CA MET A 1 -68.17 53.65 -9.06
C MET A 1 -68.50 52.19 -8.75
N LYS A 2 -67.48 51.33 -8.58
CA LYS A 2 -67.60 50.00 -7.94
C LYS A 2 -66.20 49.37 -7.77
N LYS A 3 -65.77 49.33 -6.50
CA LYS A 3 -65.08 48.26 -5.76
C LYS A 3 -63.73 47.72 -6.24
N VAL A 4 -62.68 48.20 -5.56
CA VAL A 4 -61.61 47.48 -4.83
C VAL A 4 -61.43 45.99 -5.15
N PHE A 5 -60.22 45.62 -5.59
CA PHE A 5 -59.58 44.35 -5.24
C PHE A 5 -58.16 44.62 -4.73
N VAL A 6 -57.98 44.32 -3.45
CA VAL A 6 -56.71 44.26 -2.74
C VAL A 6 -55.97 43.01 -3.22
N SER A 7 -54.72 43.16 -3.66
CA SER A 7 -53.80 42.03 -3.76
C SER A 7 -52.49 42.41 -3.09
N ILE A 8 -52.34 41.88 -1.88
CA ILE A 8 -51.15 41.94 -1.03
C ILE A 8 -50.18 40.89 -1.58
N CYS A 9 -49.12 41.31 -2.26
CA CYS A 9 -47.96 40.47 -2.54
C CYS A 9 -46.85 40.86 -1.56
N ILE A 10 -46.86 40.22 -0.38
CA ILE A 10 -45.77 40.31 0.59
C ILE A 10 -44.55 39.59 0.02
N ALA A 11 -43.49 40.36 -0.17
CA ALA A 11 -42.15 39.87 -0.40
C ALA A 11 -41.71 39.01 0.80
N GLY A 12 -41.48 37.72 0.57
CA GLY A 12 -40.95 36.78 1.54
C GLY A 12 -39.77 36.02 0.95
N ALA A 13 -38.62 36.69 0.82
CA ALA A 13 -37.36 36.05 0.49
C ALA A 13 -36.82 35.31 1.72
N ALA A 14 -37.26 34.06 1.93
CA ALA A 14 -36.66 33.16 2.91
C ALA A 14 -35.54 32.34 2.23
N LEU A 15 -34.35 32.94 2.14
CA LEU A 15 -33.10 32.22 1.86
C LEU A 15 -32.74 31.37 3.09
N ALA A 16 -33.29 30.16 3.18
CA ALA A 16 -32.79 29.16 4.11
C ALA A 16 -31.50 28.54 3.54
N MET A 17 -30.37 29.06 4.02
CA MET A 17 -29.05 28.49 3.78
C MET A 17 -28.92 27.11 4.45
N SER A 18 -29.29 26.04 3.75
CA SER A 18 -28.82 24.70 4.10
C SER A 18 -27.47 24.46 3.45
N SER A 19 -26.43 25.12 3.97
CA SER A 19 -25.06 24.63 3.79
C SER A 19 -24.86 23.50 4.78
N CYS A 20 -25.22 22.28 4.36
CA CYS A 20 -24.62 21.09 4.92
C CYS A 20 -23.13 21.16 4.59
N ARG A 21 -22.34 21.74 5.50
CA ARG A 21 -20.90 21.49 5.55
C ARG A 21 -20.78 19.99 5.79
N SER A 22 -20.53 19.23 4.72
CA SER A 22 -20.09 17.85 4.81
C SER A 22 -19.00 17.80 5.87
N VAL A 23 -19.25 17.08 6.96
CA VAL A 23 -18.20 16.72 7.89
C VAL A 23 -17.16 16.00 7.04
N GLU A 24 -16.02 16.64 6.78
CA GLU A 24 -14.87 15.99 6.17
C GLU A 24 -14.63 14.73 7.01
N LYS A 25 -14.91 13.58 6.40
CA LYS A 25 -14.90 12.28 7.08
C LYS A 25 -13.55 12.13 7.76
N ALA A 26 -13.55 12.19 9.09
CA ALA A 26 -12.31 12.22 9.85
C ALA A 26 -11.49 10.97 9.48
N ILE A 27 -10.26 11.21 9.05
CA ILE A 27 -9.47 10.19 8.37
C ILE A 27 -8.85 9.28 9.43
N SER A 28 -9.09 7.98 9.33
CA SER A 28 -8.49 6.98 10.22
C SER A 28 -6.96 6.97 10.09
N LEU A 29 -6.26 6.83 11.21
CA LEU A 29 -4.80 6.76 11.27
C LEU A 29 -4.27 5.58 10.44
N SER A 30 -4.99 4.46 10.40
CA SER A 30 -4.65 3.30 9.57
C SER A 30 -4.52 3.61 8.07
N SER A 31 -5.10 4.71 7.59
CA SER A 31 -5.03 5.11 6.19
C SER A 31 -3.66 5.64 5.75
N ILE A 32 -2.80 6.00 6.70
CA ILE A 32 -1.43 6.48 6.43
C ILE A 32 -0.36 5.43 6.72
N ASN A 33 -0.74 4.20 7.10
CA ASN A 33 0.20 3.11 7.34
C ASN A 33 1.02 2.78 6.08
N GLY A 34 2.31 2.47 6.25
CA GLY A 34 3.24 2.10 5.17
C GLY A 34 4.24 3.19 4.81
N GLU A 35 4.95 2.98 3.70
CA GLU A 35 6.03 3.88 3.22
C GLU A 35 5.53 4.95 2.23
N TRP A 36 6.04 6.16 2.40
CA TRP A 36 5.68 7.32 1.61
C TRP A 36 6.92 8.12 1.22
N ASN A 37 7.06 8.42 -0.07
CA ASN A 37 8.05 9.35 -0.57
C ASN A 37 7.66 10.78 -0.17
N ILE A 38 8.65 11.57 0.24
CA ILE A 38 8.50 12.98 0.56
C ILE A 38 8.80 13.76 -0.74
N ILE A 39 7.76 14.32 -1.35
CA ILE A 39 7.84 14.97 -2.67
C ILE A 39 7.85 16.50 -2.60
N GLU A 40 7.46 17.06 -1.44
CA GLU A 40 7.42 18.51 -1.23
C GLU A 40 7.55 18.83 0.26
N VAL A 41 8.28 19.89 0.57
CA VAL A 41 8.41 20.45 1.93
C VAL A 41 8.25 21.96 1.86
N ASN A 42 7.34 22.51 2.68
CA ASN A 42 7.04 23.94 2.78
C ASN A 42 6.75 24.65 1.43
N GLY A 43 6.17 23.93 0.46
CA GLY A 43 5.91 24.45 -0.89
C GLY A 43 7.04 24.25 -1.88
N SER A 44 8.21 23.78 -1.44
CA SER A 44 9.35 23.47 -2.30
C SER A 44 9.35 21.99 -2.66
N LYS A 45 9.25 21.69 -3.97
CA LYS A 45 9.34 20.32 -4.47
C LYS A 45 10.71 19.73 -4.18
N ILE A 46 10.74 18.49 -3.73
CA ILE A 46 11.96 17.71 -3.58
C ILE A 46 12.16 16.92 -4.87
N THR A 47 13.27 17.18 -5.54
CA THR A 47 13.75 16.34 -6.64
C THR A 47 14.73 15.30 -6.09
N PRO A 48 14.81 14.10 -6.68
CA PRO A 48 15.86 13.14 -6.34
C PRO A 48 17.22 13.82 -6.54
N GLY A 49 17.97 14.02 -5.46
CA GLY A 49 19.34 14.55 -5.51
C GLY A 49 20.33 13.47 -5.96
N GLU A 50 21.61 13.64 -5.60
CA GLU A 50 22.67 12.66 -5.90
C GLU A 50 22.38 11.25 -5.36
N SER A 51 21.58 11.13 -4.29
CA SER A 51 21.14 9.85 -3.71
C SER A 51 20.27 8.99 -4.65
N LYS A 52 19.89 9.49 -5.84
CA LYS A 52 19.05 8.83 -6.87
C LYS A 52 17.64 8.38 -6.40
N SER A 53 17.33 8.46 -5.11
CA SER A 53 16.04 8.17 -4.50
C SER A 53 15.51 9.37 -3.72
N LEU A 54 14.19 9.50 -3.64
CA LEU A 54 13.56 10.51 -2.80
C LEU A 54 13.73 10.16 -1.31
N PRO A 55 13.79 11.17 -0.42
CA PRO A 55 13.59 10.95 1.00
C PRO A 55 12.21 10.33 1.23
N PHE A 56 12.09 9.48 2.25
CA PHE A 56 10.84 8.78 2.55
C PHE A 56 10.61 8.65 4.05
N ILE A 57 9.34 8.50 4.41
CA ILE A 57 8.87 8.25 5.77
C ILE A 57 7.94 7.03 5.77
N ALA A 58 8.11 6.15 6.73
CA ALA A 58 7.29 4.97 6.96
C ALA A 58 6.53 5.12 8.28
N PHE A 59 5.23 4.89 8.25
CA PHE A 59 4.38 4.87 9.44
C PHE A 59 3.98 3.44 9.77
N ASP A 60 4.28 3.02 10.99
CA ASP A 60 3.69 1.83 11.61
C ASP A 60 2.58 2.30 12.57
N THR A 61 1.34 2.22 12.10
CA THR A 61 0.18 2.69 12.86
C THR A 61 -0.26 1.69 13.92
N ALA A 62 0.31 0.48 13.95
CA ALA A 62 0.05 -0.50 15.00
C ALA A 62 0.93 -0.22 16.22
N THR A 63 2.20 0.16 16.01
CA THR A 63 3.15 0.41 17.11
C THR A 63 3.40 1.89 17.41
N GLY A 64 2.93 2.80 16.56
CA GLY A 64 3.15 4.24 16.70
C GLY A 64 4.57 4.67 16.36
N ARG A 65 5.27 3.93 15.48
CA ARG A 65 6.66 4.19 15.12
C ARG A 65 6.78 4.80 13.74
N VAL A 66 7.78 5.66 13.59
CA VAL A 66 8.23 6.21 12.31
C VAL A 66 9.66 5.79 12.04
N SER A 67 9.93 5.44 10.79
CA SER A 67 11.27 5.25 10.26
C SER A 67 11.39 5.90 8.88
N GLY A 68 12.59 6.11 8.38
CA GLY A 68 12.77 6.67 7.04
C GLY A 68 14.17 7.19 6.77
N ASN A 69 14.29 8.00 5.72
CA ASN A 69 15.46 8.82 5.46
C ASN A 69 15.06 10.24 5.06
N SER A 70 15.83 11.22 5.49
CA SER A 70 15.63 12.66 5.25
C SER A 70 16.40 13.18 4.03
N GLY A 71 16.98 12.30 3.21
CA GLY A 71 17.69 12.62 1.97
C GLY A 71 19.18 12.25 2.03
N CYS A 72 19.80 12.50 3.19
CA CYS A 72 21.14 12.02 3.52
C CYS A 72 21.07 10.97 4.62
N ASN A 73 20.47 11.31 5.76
CA ASN A 73 20.47 10.48 6.95
C ASN A 73 19.22 9.63 7.13
N ARG A 74 19.39 8.55 7.91
CA ARG A 74 18.27 7.75 8.40
C ARG A 74 17.63 8.47 9.56
N MET A 75 16.31 8.43 9.61
CA MET A 75 15.52 9.05 10.67
C MET A 75 14.56 8.04 11.29
N MET A 76 14.24 8.27 12.57
CA MET A 76 13.29 7.48 13.33
C MET A 76 12.56 8.36 14.35
N GLY A 77 11.39 7.93 14.79
CA GLY A 77 10.61 8.61 15.82
C GLY A 77 9.33 7.85 16.16
N SER A 78 8.39 8.54 16.78
CA SER A 78 7.12 7.98 17.23
C SER A 78 5.96 8.96 17.09
N PHE A 79 4.74 8.47 17.20
CA PHE A 79 3.51 9.25 17.31
C PHE A 79 2.49 8.53 18.18
N ASP A 80 1.52 9.27 18.71
CA ASP A 80 0.42 8.68 19.49
C ASP A 80 -0.62 8.05 18.57
N VAL A 81 -0.80 6.74 18.68
CA VAL A 81 -1.80 5.97 17.92
C VAL A 81 -3.23 6.22 18.41
N ASN A 82 -3.40 6.78 19.61
CA ASN A 82 -4.70 7.10 20.21
C ASN A 82 -5.10 8.57 20.00
N ALA A 83 -4.33 9.31 19.20
CA ALA A 83 -4.64 10.70 18.89
C ALA A 83 -6.00 10.83 18.17
N LYS A 84 -6.61 12.01 18.30
CA LYS A 84 -7.89 12.31 17.63
C LYS A 84 -7.74 12.14 16.12
N PRO A 85 -8.75 11.59 15.41
CA PRO A 85 -8.69 11.43 13.95
C PRO A 85 -8.26 12.71 13.22
N GLY A 86 -7.27 12.59 12.34
CA GLY A 86 -6.66 13.72 11.61
C GLY A 86 -5.58 14.49 12.38
N SER A 87 -5.37 14.20 13.66
CA SER A 87 -4.23 14.70 14.44
C SER A 87 -3.04 13.75 14.32
N LEU A 88 -1.85 14.31 14.16
CA LEU A 88 -0.59 13.59 14.11
C LEU A 88 0.48 14.51 14.63
N GLU A 89 1.21 14.08 15.65
CA GLU A 89 2.37 14.78 16.16
C GLU A 89 3.54 13.81 16.21
N LEU A 90 4.63 14.18 15.53
CA LEU A 90 5.85 13.39 15.50
C LEU A 90 6.70 13.74 16.73
N THR A 91 7.04 12.73 17.50
CA THR A 91 7.74 12.81 18.78
C THR A 91 9.00 11.97 18.75
N GLY A 92 9.99 12.31 19.58
CA GLY A 92 11.23 11.53 19.68
C GLY A 92 12.00 11.40 18.36
N MET A 93 11.87 12.38 17.46
CA MET A 93 12.53 12.34 16.16
C MET A 93 14.04 12.42 16.33
N ALA A 94 14.76 11.45 15.77
CA ALA A 94 16.21 11.36 15.76
C ALA A 94 16.71 11.05 14.34
N SER A 95 17.91 11.54 14.01
CA SER A 95 18.58 11.34 12.72
C SER A 95 20.02 10.84 12.95
N THR A 96 20.54 10.02 12.03
CA THR A 96 21.97 9.68 11.99
C THR A 96 22.81 10.89 11.56
N ARG A 97 24.15 10.78 11.60
CA ARG A 97 25.09 11.85 11.20
C ARG A 97 26.11 11.39 10.14
N MET A 98 25.61 10.93 9.00
CA MET A 98 26.39 10.71 7.79
C MET A 98 26.73 12.05 7.14
N MET A 99 27.90 12.12 6.51
CA MET A 99 28.35 13.30 5.77
C MET A 99 27.86 13.19 4.32
N CYS A 100 27.03 14.13 3.89
CA CYS A 100 26.62 14.28 2.49
C CYS A 100 27.04 15.67 1.96
N PRO A 101 27.29 15.81 0.64
CA PRO A 101 27.65 17.09 0.03
C PRO A 101 26.59 18.20 0.21
N ASP A 102 25.31 17.82 0.27
CA ASP A 102 24.19 18.73 0.51
C ASP A 102 23.30 18.21 1.66
N MET A 103 23.13 19.05 2.69
CA MET A 103 22.29 18.80 3.87
C MET A 103 20.99 19.60 3.87
N THR A 104 20.75 20.41 2.82
CA THR A 104 19.62 21.33 2.73
C THR A 104 18.29 20.58 2.78
N THR A 105 18.17 19.50 2.00
CA THR A 105 16.96 18.66 1.99
C THR A 105 16.69 18.05 3.36
N GLU A 106 17.71 17.51 4.02
CA GLU A 106 17.56 16.90 5.35
C GLU A 106 17.06 17.91 6.38
N ASN A 107 17.71 19.07 6.47
CA ASN A 107 17.34 20.10 7.42
C ASN A 107 15.89 20.58 7.18
N ASN A 108 15.50 20.75 5.93
CA ASN A 108 14.14 21.15 5.58
C ASN A 108 13.11 20.10 5.99
N VAL A 109 13.37 18.82 5.71
CA VAL A 109 12.49 17.70 6.09
C VAL A 109 12.32 17.64 7.60
N LEU A 110 13.42 17.66 8.37
CA LEU A 110 13.37 17.56 9.83
C LEU A 110 12.66 18.78 10.46
N ASN A 111 12.92 19.99 9.96
CA ASN A 111 12.25 21.21 10.41
C ASN A 111 10.75 21.22 10.10
N ALA A 112 10.34 20.64 8.98
CA ALA A 112 8.92 20.51 8.64
C ALA A 112 8.22 19.47 9.52
N PHE A 113 8.87 18.34 9.82
CA PHE A 113 8.33 17.33 10.73
C PHE A 113 8.11 17.84 12.15
N ALA A 114 8.99 18.71 12.66
CA ALA A 114 8.80 19.37 13.95
C ALA A 114 7.53 20.25 14.01
N GLN A 115 6.98 20.65 12.86
CA GLN A 115 5.78 21.48 12.78
C GLN A 115 4.49 20.68 12.60
N VAL A 116 4.58 19.36 12.38
CA VAL A 116 3.41 18.52 12.07
C VAL A 116 2.51 18.39 13.29
N LYS A 117 1.24 18.76 13.11
CA LYS A 117 0.16 18.65 14.11
C LYS A 117 -1.07 17.89 13.61
N GLY A 118 -1.13 17.63 12.30
CA GLY A 118 -2.21 16.88 11.68
C GLY A 118 -1.85 16.34 10.30
N TYR A 119 -2.78 15.58 9.73
CA TYR A 119 -2.64 15.03 8.39
C TYR A 119 -3.98 15.06 7.64
N LYS A 120 -3.90 15.13 6.31
CA LYS A 120 -5.05 15.10 5.41
C LYS A 120 -4.76 14.23 4.21
N LYS A 121 -5.76 13.50 3.73
CA LYS A 121 -5.66 12.71 2.51
C LYS A 121 -5.90 13.61 1.31
N ALA A 122 -5.06 13.48 0.28
CA ALA A 122 -5.11 14.28 -0.93
C ALA A 122 -5.22 13.35 -2.15
N GLY A 123 -6.42 12.83 -2.42
CA GLY A 123 -6.62 11.80 -3.43
C GLY A 123 -6.25 10.39 -2.95
N LYS A 124 -5.98 9.46 -3.87
CA LYS A 124 -5.73 8.05 -3.52
C LYS A 124 -4.31 7.82 -2.98
N ASP A 125 -3.33 8.51 -3.55
CA ASP A 125 -1.90 8.19 -3.35
C ASP A 125 -1.09 9.36 -2.77
N LYS A 126 -1.75 10.37 -2.20
CA LYS A 126 -1.06 11.46 -1.50
C LYS A 126 -1.66 11.76 -0.13
N VAL A 127 -0.78 12.19 0.76
CA VAL A 127 -1.09 12.64 2.12
C VAL A 127 -0.38 13.98 2.35
N TYR A 128 -1.09 14.93 2.94
CA TYR A 128 -0.51 16.17 3.43
C TYR A 128 -0.28 16.04 4.93
N LEU A 129 0.92 16.36 5.39
CA LEU A 129 1.16 16.64 6.81
C LEU A 129 1.02 18.14 7.02
N CYS A 130 0.20 18.52 7.98
CA CYS A 130 -0.21 19.89 8.23
C CYS A 130 0.31 20.39 9.57
N ASN A 131 0.60 21.68 9.64
CA ASN A 131 0.93 22.36 10.90
C ASN A 131 -0.32 22.76 11.70
N SER A 132 -0.12 23.44 12.83
CA SER A 132 -1.20 23.93 13.71
C SER A 132 -2.17 24.89 13.02
N SER A 133 -1.73 25.61 11.99
CA SER A 133 -2.57 26.49 11.17
C SER A 133 -3.25 25.76 10.01
N ASN A 134 -3.21 24.42 10.01
CA ASN A 134 -3.80 23.56 8.99
C ASN A 134 -3.19 23.73 7.58
N ARG A 135 -1.99 24.32 7.49
CA ARG A 135 -1.23 24.51 6.24
C ARG A 135 -0.39 23.24 5.97
N PRO A 136 -0.42 22.68 4.75
CA PRO A 136 0.50 21.61 4.36
C PRO A 136 1.96 22.06 4.48
N VAL A 137 2.74 21.35 5.29
CA VAL A 137 4.19 21.54 5.45
C VAL A 137 4.99 20.41 4.80
N VAL A 138 4.37 19.25 4.60
CA VAL A 138 4.96 18.13 3.87
C VAL A 138 3.90 17.51 2.95
N VAL A 139 4.28 17.23 1.70
CA VAL A 139 3.48 16.42 0.79
C VAL A 139 4.13 15.07 0.62
N LEU A 140 3.37 14.04 0.95
CA LEU A 140 3.73 12.64 0.83
C LEU A 140 3.06 12.03 -0.40
N GLN A 141 3.80 11.21 -1.13
CA GLN A 141 3.29 10.35 -2.18
C GLN A 141 3.54 8.90 -1.81
N LYS A 142 2.53 8.04 -2.00
CA LYS A 142 2.65 6.62 -1.69
C LYS A 142 3.87 6.05 -2.40
N LYS A 143 4.77 5.42 -1.64
CA LYS A 143 5.96 4.81 -2.22
C LYS A 143 5.51 3.51 -2.89
N GLU A 144 5.63 3.46 -4.21
CA GLU A 144 5.38 2.23 -4.94
C GLU A 144 6.36 1.16 -4.46
N ALA A 145 5.86 -0.05 -4.29
CA ALA A 145 6.73 -1.19 -4.05
C ALA A 145 7.75 -1.31 -5.19
N ASP A 146 9.04 -1.43 -4.86
CA ASP A 146 10.12 -1.67 -5.83
C ASP A 146 10.00 -3.01 -6.57
N VAL A 147 8.97 -3.82 -6.27
CA VAL A 147 8.74 -5.10 -6.89
C VAL A 147 7.97 -4.91 -8.19
N LYS A 148 8.67 -5.11 -9.31
CA LYS A 148 8.07 -5.14 -10.64
C LYS A 148 7.40 -6.49 -10.88
N LEU A 149 6.21 -6.47 -11.47
CA LEU A 149 5.49 -7.67 -11.90
C LEU A 149 6.33 -8.58 -12.82
N SER A 150 7.25 -8.01 -13.59
CA SER A 150 8.18 -8.76 -14.45
C SER A 150 9.04 -9.77 -13.69
N VAL A 151 9.25 -9.59 -12.38
CA VAL A 151 9.99 -10.54 -11.54
C VAL A 151 9.29 -11.90 -11.50
N LEU A 152 7.96 -11.95 -11.60
CA LEU A 152 7.22 -13.22 -11.61
C LEU A 152 7.43 -14.04 -12.88
N ASN A 153 7.85 -13.42 -13.98
CA ASN A 153 7.85 -14.07 -15.29
C ASN A 153 8.77 -15.31 -15.33
N GLY A 154 8.22 -16.43 -15.78
CA GLY A 154 8.92 -17.73 -15.81
C GLY A 154 8.33 -18.75 -14.84
N GLU A 155 9.00 -19.89 -14.76
CA GLU A 155 8.61 -21.04 -13.94
C GLU A 155 9.17 -20.95 -12.51
N TRP A 156 8.33 -21.34 -11.55
CA TRP A 156 8.65 -21.38 -10.13
C TRP A 156 8.12 -22.67 -9.51
N LYS A 157 8.98 -23.37 -8.78
CA LYS A 157 8.58 -24.50 -7.94
C LYS A 157 7.85 -23.99 -6.72
N ILE A 158 6.81 -24.70 -6.31
CA ILE A 158 6.13 -24.45 -5.05
C ILE A 158 6.91 -25.20 -3.97
N LYS A 159 7.52 -24.44 -3.06
CA LYS A 159 8.35 -24.98 -1.97
C LYS A 159 7.53 -25.24 -0.73
N GLU A 160 6.64 -24.31 -0.39
CA GLU A 160 5.82 -24.36 0.81
C GLU A 160 4.41 -23.85 0.53
N VAL A 161 3.44 -24.41 1.22
CA VAL A 161 2.03 -23.99 1.19
C VAL A 161 1.50 -23.91 2.61
N ASN A 162 0.95 -22.77 3.00
CA ASN A 162 0.42 -22.50 4.35
C ASN A 162 1.38 -22.88 5.48
N GLY A 163 2.70 -22.68 5.26
CA GLY A 163 3.75 -22.99 6.23
C GLY A 163 4.20 -24.45 6.27
N GLU A 164 3.65 -25.33 5.42
CA GLU A 164 4.08 -26.72 5.27
C GLU A 164 4.95 -26.88 4.01
N ALA A 165 6.10 -27.56 4.15
CA ALA A 165 6.98 -27.84 3.02
C ALA A 165 6.40 -28.93 2.10
N ILE A 166 6.56 -28.72 0.80
CA ILE A 166 6.18 -29.68 -0.23
C ILE A 166 7.11 -30.91 -0.15
N PRO A 167 6.58 -32.14 -0.03
CA PRO A 167 7.41 -33.35 0.04
C PRO A 167 8.32 -33.53 -1.18
N SER A 168 9.62 -33.71 -0.95
CA SER A 168 10.61 -33.88 -2.03
C SER A 168 10.46 -35.20 -2.82
N GLY A 169 9.80 -36.21 -2.24
CA GLY A 169 9.61 -37.54 -2.82
C GLY A 169 8.42 -37.69 -3.77
N MET A 170 7.69 -36.62 -4.07
CA MET A 170 6.58 -36.68 -5.03
C MET A 170 7.08 -36.96 -6.44
N GLU A 171 6.32 -37.80 -7.16
CA GLU A 171 6.57 -38.12 -8.57
C GLU A 171 6.56 -36.86 -9.45
N LYS A 172 5.69 -35.90 -9.12
CA LYS A 172 5.59 -34.59 -9.78
C LYS A 172 5.64 -33.48 -8.74
N GLN A 173 6.66 -32.64 -8.86
CA GLN A 173 6.81 -31.47 -8.01
C GLN A 173 5.86 -30.35 -8.49
N PRO A 174 5.04 -29.77 -7.59
CA PRO A 174 4.16 -28.67 -7.94
C PRO A 174 4.96 -27.45 -8.37
N PHE A 175 4.49 -26.79 -9.44
CA PHE A 175 5.08 -25.56 -9.96
C PHE A 175 4.01 -24.65 -10.54
N ILE A 176 4.34 -23.37 -10.63
CA ILE A 176 3.55 -22.35 -11.30
C ILE A 176 4.47 -21.52 -12.19
N ALA A 177 4.05 -21.32 -13.43
CA ALA A 177 4.77 -20.56 -14.42
C ALA A 177 3.92 -19.39 -14.91
N PHE A 178 4.48 -18.18 -14.80
CA PHE A 178 3.82 -16.94 -15.14
C PHE A 178 4.27 -16.44 -16.52
N ASP A 179 3.30 -16.15 -17.38
CA ASP A 179 3.51 -15.31 -18.55
C ASP A 179 2.94 -13.92 -18.24
N VAL A 180 3.83 -13.00 -17.88
CA VAL A 180 3.44 -11.66 -17.46
C VAL A 180 2.85 -10.83 -18.60
N LYS A 181 3.27 -11.12 -19.84
CA LYS A 181 2.77 -10.41 -21.03
C LYS A 181 1.34 -10.84 -21.35
N LYS A 182 1.05 -12.14 -21.28
CA LYS A 182 -0.29 -12.70 -21.53
C LYS A 182 -1.21 -12.62 -20.31
N LYS A 183 -0.67 -12.33 -19.12
CA LYS A 183 -1.37 -12.39 -17.83
C LYS A 183 -1.98 -13.76 -17.55
N THR A 184 -1.20 -14.80 -17.81
CA THR A 184 -1.62 -16.20 -17.61
C THR A 184 -0.68 -16.95 -16.70
N ILE A 185 -1.21 -17.94 -16.02
CA ILE A 185 -0.45 -18.97 -15.32
C ILE A 185 -0.69 -20.34 -15.94
N HIS A 186 0.34 -21.18 -15.91
CA HIS A 186 0.25 -22.61 -16.18
C HIS A 186 1.11 -23.36 -15.16
N GLY A 187 0.79 -24.61 -14.87
CA GLY A 187 1.56 -25.36 -13.90
C GLY A 187 0.96 -26.70 -13.54
N ASN A 188 1.39 -27.23 -12.40
CA ASN A 188 0.77 -28.38 -11.77
C ASN A 188 0.70 -28.18 -10.25
N ALA A 189 -0.34 -28.72 -9.62
CA ALA A 189 -0.55 -28.71 -8.18
C ALA A 189 -0.13 -30.05 -7.53
N GLY A 190 0.83 -30.76 -8.11
CA GLY A 190 1.23 -32.12 -7.73
C GLY A 190 0.74 -33.12 -8.76
N CYS A 191 -0.49 -33.60 -8.64
CA CYS A 191 -1.06 -34.54 -9.60
C CYS A 191 -1.61 -33.83 -10.84
N ASN A 192 -2.50 -32.86 -10.63
CA ASN A 192 -3.24 -32.18 -11.69
C ASN A 192 -2.55 -30.95 -12.26
N LEU A 193 -2.76 -30.74 -13.56
CA LEU A 193 -2.35 -29.51 -14.23
C LEU A 193 -3.25 -28.37 -13.81
N ILE A 194 -2.70 -27.18 -13.72
CA ILE A 194 -3.42 -25.93 -13.45
C ILE A 194 -3.19 -24.94 -14.57
N ASN A 195 -4.23 -24.23 -14.97
CA ASN A 195 -4.14 -23.14 -15.95
C ASN A 195 -5.13 -22.05 -15.57
N GLY A 196 -4.79 -20.78 -15.84
CA GLY A 196 -5.68 -19.68 -15.55
C GLY A 196 -5.12 -18.32 -15.97
N GLY A 197 -5.94 -17.30 -15.81
CA GLY A 197 -5.51 -15.90 -15.88
C GLY A 197 -5.06 -15.39 -14.52
N PHE A 198 -4.40 -14.24 -14.51
CA PHE A 198 -4.20 -13.47 -13.29
C PHE A 198 -4.53 -11.99 -13.49
N GLU A 199 -4.99 -11.36 -12.43
CA GLU A 199 -5.34 -9.95 -12.39
C GLU A 199 -4.37 -9.19 -11.48
N THR A 200 -4.17 -7.90 -11.79
CA THR A 200 -3.27 -7.01 -11.04
C THR A 200 -3.93 -5.65 -10.90
N SER A 201 -3.71 -4.97 -9.77
CA SER A 201 -4.18 -3.59 -9.60
C SER A 201 -3.20 -2.56 -10.15
N THR A 202 -3.70 -1.52 -10.81
CA THR A 202 -2.89 -0.36 -11.21
C THR A 202 -2.51 0.54 -10.04
N SER A 203 -3.19 0.43 -8.89
CA SER A 203 -2.91 1.21 -7.68
C SER A 203 -2.05 0.49 -6.65
N ASN A 204 -1.73 -0.79 -6.89
CA ASN A 204 -0.89 -1.59 -6.02
C ASN A 204 -0.04 -2.55 -6.86
N ALA A 205 1.24 -2.23 -7.04
CA ALA A 205 2.19 -3.01 -7.83
C ALA A 205 2.39 -4.45 -7.33
N LYS A 206 2.12 -4.72 -6.04
CA LYS A 206 2.18 -6.05 -5.43
C LYS A 206 0.86 -6.82 -5.54
N SER A 207 -0.23 -6.19 -6.01
CA SER A 207 -1.52 -6.87 -6.10
C SER A 207 -1.51 -7.90 -7.22
N ILE A 208 -1.82 -9.14 -6.86
CA ILE A 208 -2.05 -10.23 -7.80
C ILE A 208 -3.16 -11.14 -7.28
N SER A 209 -4.04 -11.61 -8.16
CA SER A 209 -5.02 -12.64 -7.84
C SER A 209 -5.26 -13.55 -9.03
N PHE A 210 -5.69 -14.78 -8.78
CA PHE A 210 -5.88 -15.81 -9.80
C PHE A 210 -7.35 -16.20 -9.92
N PRO A 211 -8.20 -15.39 -10.57
CA PRO A 211 -9.60 -15.74 -10.74
C PRO A 211 -9.75 -16.90 -11.72
N GLY A 212 -10.53 -17.91 -11.32
CA GLY A 212 -10.94 -19.00 -12.23
C GLY A 212 -9.80 -19.92 -12.67
N VAL A 213 -8.85 -20.22 -11.77
CA VAL A 213 -7.86 -21.27 -12.03
C VAL A 213 -8.58 -22.60 -12.23
N ALA A 214 -8.42 -23.18 -13.42
CA ALA A 214 -8.94 -24.50 -13.75
C ALA A 214 -7.88 -25.56 -13.47
N SER A 215 -8.33 -26.73 -13.02
CA SER A 215 -7.48 -27.90 -12.83
C SER A 215 -8.06 -29.12 -13.54
N THR A 216 -7.19 -30.03 -13.98
CA THR A 216 -7.61 -31.34 -14.52
C THR A 216 -8.12 -32.25 -13.41
N MET A 217 -8.76 -33.37 -13.77
CA MET A 217 -9.28 -34.37 -12.81
C MET A 217 -8.64 -35.74 -13.03
N MET A 218 -7.31 -35.81 -12.96
CA MET A 218 -6.55 -37.05 -12.89
C MET A 218 -6.60 -37.60 -11.46
N ALA A 219 -6.67 -38.92 -11.33
CA ALA A 219 -6.60 -39.59 -10.04
C ALA A 219 -5.14 -39.94 -9.72
N CYS A 220 -4.63 -39.47 -8.58
CA CYS A 220 -3.34 -39.88 -8.02
C CYS A 220 -3.52 -40.48 -6.62
N PRO A 221 -2.56 -41.31 -6.15
CA PRO A 221 -2.61 -41.90 -4.81
C PRO A 221 -2.61 -40.88 -3.65
N ASP A 222 -2.00 -39.71 -3.86
CA ASP A 222 -1.97 -38.59 -2.92
C ASP A 222 -2.54 -37.33 -3.57
N MET A 223 -3.58 -36.77 -2.96
CA MET A 223 -4.31 -35.58 -3.41
C MET A 223 -4.29 -34.47 -2.34
N GLU A 224 -3.64 -34.69 -1.20
CA GLU A 224 -3.68 -33.74 -0.09
C GLU A 224 -2.93 -32.45 -0.45
N THR A 225 -1.72 -32.61 -1.01
CA THR A 225 -0.90 -31.48 -1.47
C THR A 225 -1.64 -30.66 -2.54
N GLU A 226 -2.33 -31.31 -3.47
CA GLU A 226 -3.09 -30.63 -4.51
C GLU A 226 -4.20 -29.76 -3.94
N GLY A 227 -5.00 -30.30 -3.01
CA GLY A 227 -6.06 -29.55 -2.36
C GLY A 227 -5.53 -28.33 -1.62
N LYS A 228 -4.39 -28.47 -0.94
CA LYS A 228 -3.71 -27.36 -0.24
C LYS A 228 -3.24 -26.28 -1.22
N VAL A 229 -2.55 -26.67 -2.30
CA VAL A 229 -2.05 -25.75 -3.34
C VAL A 229 -3.21 -24.99 -3.99
N LEU A 230 -4.25 -25.68 -4.45
CA LEU A 230 -5.39 -25.06 -5.13
C LEU A 230 -6.14 -24.08 -4.22
N LYS A 231 -6.33 -24.44 -2.95
CA LYS A 231 -6.94 -23.55 -1.96
C LYS A 231 -6.09 -22.29 -1.76
N ALA A 232 -4.79 -22.44 -1.52
CA ALA A 232 -3.88 -21.33 -1.29
C ALA A 232 -3.81 -20.38 -2.51
N ILE A 233 -3.77 -20.92 -3.74
CA ILE A 233 -3.77 -20.11 -4.97
C ILE A 233 -5.01 -19.21 -5.04
N ASN A 234 -6.19 -19.72 -4.66
CA ASN A 234 -7.43 -18.95 -4.68
C ASN A 234 -7.47 -17.83 -3.62
N GLU A 235 -6.68 -17.95 -2.55
CA GLU A 235 -6.62 -16.98 -1.46
C GLU A 235 -5.65 -15.82 -1.75
N VAL A 236 -4.74 -15.97 -2.72
CA VAL A 236 -3.72 -14.95 -3.03
C VAL A 236 -4.34 -13.61 -3.44
N LYS A 237 -3.83 -12.55 -2.81
CA LYS A 237 -4.13 -11.14 -3.11
C LYS A 237 -2.90 -10.30 -3.39
N SER A 238 -1.72 -10.75 -2.99
CA SER A 238 -0.48 -10.02 -3.26
C SER A 238 0.75 -10.92 -3.34
N PHE A 239 1.84 -10.37 -3.84
CA PHE A 239 3.14 -11.03 -3.90
C PHE A 239 4.28 -10.11 -3.44
N ASP A 240 5.38 -10.71 -3.01
CA ASP A 240 6.60 -10.01 -2.67
C ASP A 240 7.84 -10.87 -2.92
N VAL A 241 9.02 -10.24 -2.99
CA VAL A 241 10.31 -10.93 -3.09
C VAL A 241 10.80 -11.28 -1.68
N LEU A 242 11.13 -12.54 -1.45
CA LEU A 242 11.61 -13.00 -0.15
C LEU A 242 13.10 -12.63 0.04
N SER A 243 13.51 -12.37 1.29
CA SER A 243 14.88 -11.95 1.63
C SER A 243 15.96 -12.98 1.24
N GLY A 244 15.61 -14.26 1.16
CA GLY A 244 16.48 -15.35 0.70
C GLY A 244 16.45 -15.63 -0.80
N GLY A 245 15.75 -14.79 -1.58
CA GLY A 245 15.36 -15.11 -2.95
C GLY A 245 14.06 -15.90 -3.00
N GLY A 246 13.44 -15.96 -4.19
CA GLY A 246 12.10 -16.53 -4.34
C GLY A 246 10.98 -15.49 -4.24
N ILE A 247 9.75 -15.98 -4.35
CA ILE A 247 8.53 -15.16 -4.29
C ILE A 247 7.61 -15.68 -3.21
N GLY A 248 7.14 -14.79 -2.35
CA GLY A 248 6.04 -15.06 -1.43
C GLY A 248 4.72 -14.63 -2.06
N LEU A 249 3.70 -15.48 -1.97
CA LEU A 249 2.31 -15.12 -2.27
C LEU A 249 1.54 -15.02 -0.97
N TYR A 250 0.76 -13.96 -0.83
CA TYR A 250 0.08 -13.60 0.41
C TYR A 250 -1.42 -13.46 0.22
N ASP A 251 -2.18 -13.85 1.24
CA ASP A 251 -3.64 -13.73 1.28
C ASP A 251 -4.13 -12.29 1.50
N ALA A 252 -5.44 -12.12 1.69
CA ALA A 252 -6.05 -10.83 1.98
C ALA A 252 -5.64 -10.21 3.33
N ASN A 253 -5.20 -11.03 4.28
CA ASN A 253 -4.77 -10.62 5.62
C ASN A 253 -3.25 -10.33 5.67
N GLY A 254 -2.53 -10.58 4.58
CA GLY A 254 -1.07 -10.49 4.52
C GLY A 254 -0.34 -11.71 5.07
N ALA A 255 -1.04 -12.84 5.28
CA ALA A 255 -0.42 -14.10 5.65
C ALA A 255 0.24 -14.74 4.42
N LEU A 256 1.45 -15.27 4.59
CA LEU A 256 2.18 -15.99 3.53
C LEU A 256 1.52 -17.36 3.31
N VAL A 257 0.96 -17.57 2.12
CA VAL A 257 0.22 -18.80 1.78
C VAL A 257 0.99 -19.70 0.82
N ILE A 258 1.89 -19.16 0.00
CA ILE A 258 2.74 -19.96 -0.91
C ILE A 258 4.15 -19.37 -0.96
N VAL A 259 5.16 -20.23 -0.86
CA VAL A 259 6.56 -19.90 -1.14
C VAL A 259 6.97 -20.50 -2.48
N LEU A 260 7.48 -19.65 -3.35
CA LEU A 260 7.95 -20.00 -4.67
C LEU A 260 9.47 -19.86 -4.74
N GLU A 261 10.13 -20.83 -5.36
CA GLU A 261 11.57 -20.80 -5.65
C GLU A 261 11.87 -21.24 -7.08
N LYS A 262 13.09 -20.96 -7.56
CA LYS A 262 13.55 -21.44 -8.87
C LYS A 262 14.13 -22.85 -8.78
#